data_AF-A0A174ZF31-F1
#
_entry.id   AF-A0A174ZF31-F1
#
_cell.length_a   1.000
_cell.length_b   1.000
_cell.length_c   1.000
_cell.angle_alpha   90.00
_cell.angle_beta   90.00
_cell.angle_gamma   90.00
#
_symmetry.space_group_name_H-M   'P 1'
#
loop_
_entity.id
_entity.type
_entity.pdbx_description
1 polymer ?
#
loop_
_entity_poly.entity_id
_entity_poly.type
_entity_poly.pdbx_seq_one_letter_code
_entity_poly.pdbx_strand_id
1 'polypeptide(L)'
;MRKRLLSLGLIMVLCFSLTGCKSSDYKKAVELQNSGDYAGALELFKGIGDDYKDVSDRATECQSFIDSIAAFDEAKSSLEDKNAELDKAISEANDLVNGENTALDESLRSSLETKISETKAVKITAPKMAETVKEIDTQTTEMNTTDYSDALKSLNEAYTAFNNSVKQYELVNNPAEAYVIKCLAKVEHVTGISAVTEDNDPNGHLGKAGGYTATVYFTCDWVNQANVLGNNIIDKGTDGGGAIEVYANVEDAESRNEYLAGFDGGILASGSHTVVGTCVVRTSDELAASKQKALEAAVIEALTKLE
;
A
#
# COMPACT_ATOMS: atom_id res chain seq x y z
N MET A 1 -29.27 -43.89 -8.45
CA MET A 1 -30.37 -44.17 -7.51
C MET A 1 -30.25 -43.27 -6.28
N ARG A 2 -31.14 -42.29 -6.14
CA ARG A 2 -31.78 -41.81 -4.90
C ARG A 2 -32.52 -40.52 -5.24
N LYS A 3 -33.81 -40.67 -5.55
CA LYS A 3 -34.82 -39.61 -5.61
C LYS A 3 -35.16 -39.17 -4.18
N ARG A 4 -35.19 -37.86 -3.91
CA ARG A 4 -36.05 -37.22 -2.89
C ARG A 4 -36.32 -35.78 -3.37
N LEU A 5 -37.45 -35.59 -4.06
CA LEU A 5 -38.71 -35.06 -3.53
C LEU A 5 -38.68 -33.53 -3.43
N LEU A 6 -39.08 -32.88 -4.53
CA LEU A 6 -39.58 -31.52 -4.54
C LEU A 6 -40.83 -31.47 -3.63
N SER A 7 -40.78 -30.69 -2.57
CA SER A 7 -41.97 -30.26 -1.84
C SER A 7 -42.55 -29.03 -2.51
N LEU A 8 -43.48 -29.25 -3.44
CA LEU A 8 -44.47 -28.25 -3.85
C LEU A 8 -45.33 -27.94 -2.61
N GLY A 9 -45.02 -26.83 -1.93
CA GLY A 9 -45.88 -26.27 -0.90
C GLY A 9 -47.06 -25.55 -1.58
N LEU A 10 -48.23 -26.15 -1.47
CA LEU A 10 -49.53 -25.67 -1.92
C LEU A 10 -49.81 -24.26 -1.35
N ILE A 11 -49.63 -23.21 -2.16
CA ILE A 11 -50.19 -21.88 -1.85
C ILE A 11 -51.70 -22.01 -2.02
N MET A 12 -52.38 -22.26 -0.91
CA MET A 12 -53.83 -22.15 -0.82
C MET A 12 -54.16 -20.66 -0.92
N VAL A 13 -54.44 -20.19 -2.14
CA VAL A 13 -55.04 -18.88 -2.39
C VAL A 13 -56.44 -18.92 -1.81
N LEU A 14 -56.55 -18.62 -0.52
CA LEU A 14 -57.81 -18.26 0.11
C LEU A 14 -58.08 -16.80 -0.25
N CYS A 15 -58.76 -16.60 -1.38
CA CYS A 15 -59.46 -15.35 -1.69
C CYS A 15 -60.57 -15.14 -0.65
N PHE A 16 -60.23 -14.64 0.53
CA PHE A 16 -61.19 -13.98 1.40
C PHE A 16 -61.44 -12.59 0.84
N SER A 17 -62.51 -12.44 0.07
CA SER A 17 -63.17 -11.15 -0.12
C SER A 17 -63.79 -10.74 1.22
N LEU A 18 -62.96 -10.30 2.17
CA LEU A 18 -63.43 -9.65 3.38
C LEU A 18 -63.82 -8.24 2.97
N THR A 19 -65.11 -8.02 2.69
CA THR A 19 -65.72 -6.72 2.96
C THR A 19 -65.74 -6.55 4.47
N GLY A 20 -64.57 -6.25 5.04
CA GLY A 20 -64.40 -5.79 6.41
C GLY A 20 -65.17 -4.49 6.60
N CYS A 21 -65.58 -4.21 7.83
CA CYS A 21 -66.15 -2.92 8.13
C CYS A 21 -65.05 -1.87 7.88
N LYS A 22 -65.24 -0.86 7.02
CA LYS A 22 -64.20 0.16 6.73
C LYS A 22 -63.60 0.79 8.01
N SER A 23 -64.36 0.81 9.11
CA SER A 23 -63.88 1.23 10.42
C SER A 23 -62.87 0.27 11.08
N SER A 24 -63.01 -1.05 10.93
CA SER A 24 -62.02 -2.01 11.43
C SER A 24 -60.72 -1.93 10.65
N ASP A 25 -60.82 -1.77 9.34
CA ASP A 25 -59.66 -1.69 8.45
C ASP A 25 -58.87 -0.40 8.70
N TYR A 26 -59.57 0.72 8.92
CA TYR A 26 -58.93 1.98 9.33
C TYR A 26 -58.14 1.83 10.64
N LYS A 27 -58.76 1.25 11.69
CA LYS A 27 -58.06 1.03 12.97
C LYS A 27 -56.82 0.16 12.79
N LYS A 28 -56.93 -0.88 11.96
CA LYS A 28 -55.80 -1.76 11.67
C LYS A 28 -54.69 -1.05 10.89
N ALA A 29 -55.02 -0.22 9.91
CA ALA A 29 -54.06 0.59 9.17
C ALA A 29 -53.29 1.56 10.09
N VAL A 30 -53.99 2.21 11.02
CA VAL A 30 -53.36 3.09 12.02
C VAL A 30 -52.43 2.31 12.96
N GLU A 31 -52.83 1.12 13.42
CA GLU A 31 -51.96 0.24 14.22
C GLU A 31 -50.69 -0.14 13.46
N LEU A 32 -50.82 -0.56 12.20
CA LEU A 32 -49.69 -0.93 11.35
C LEU A 32 -48.74 0.25 11.16
N GLN A 33 -49.27 1.45 10.83
CA GLN A 33 -48.47 2.66 10.68
C GLN A 33 -47.71 3.01 11.98
N ASN A 34 -48.37 2.95 13.14
CA ASN A 34 -47.73 3.24 14.43
C ASN A 34 -46.68 2.18 14.83
N SER A 35 -46.77 0.98 14.27
CA SER A 35 -45.78 -0.09 14.48
C SER A 35 -44.62 -0.07 13.48
N GLY A 36 -44.65 0.84 12.49
CA GLY A 36 -43.64 0.94 11.42
C GLY A 36 -43.90 0.02 10.21
N ASP A 37 -45.01 -0.72 10.17
CA ASP A 37 -45.42 -1.49 8.99
C ASP A 37 -46.17 -0.57 8.00
N TYR A 38 -45.42 0.34 7.38
CA TYR A 38 -45.96 1.33 6.45
C TYR A 38 -46.51 0.69 5.17
N ALA A 39 -45.95 -0.44 4.72
CA ALA A 39 -46.43 -1.15 3.54
C ALA A 39 -47.81 -1.77 3.79
N GLY A 40 -48.00 -2.48 4.91
CA GLY A 40 -49.29 -3.03 5.31
C GLY A 40 -50.31 -1.93 5.60
N ALA A 41 -49.89 -0.83 6.24
CA ALA A 41 -50.76 0.33 6.47
C ALA A 41 -51.23 0.97 5.16
N LEU A 42 -50.32 1.17 4.19
CA LEU A 42 -50.62 1.76 2.90
C LEU A 42 -51.61 0.92 2.08
N GLU A 43 -51.46 -0.40 2.09
CA GLU A 43 -52.39 -1.31 1.40
C GLU A 43 -53.81 -1.15 1.95
N LEU A 44 -53.96 -1.12 3.28
CA LEU A 44 -55.26 -0.92 3.93
C LEU A 44 -55.82 0.48 3.68
N PHE A 45 -55.02 1.55 3.76
CA PHE A 45 -55.47 2.90 3.47
C PHE A 45 -55.98 3.04 2.02
N LYS A 46 -55.29 2.44 1.04
CA LYS A 46 -55.74 2.41 -0.37
C LYS A 46 -57.07 1.67 -0.55
N GLY A 47 -57.31 0.61 0.23
CA GLY A 47 -58.55 -0.17 0.20
C GLY A 47 -59.76 0.55 0.83
N ILE A 48 -59.53 1.49 1.74
CA ILE A 48 -60.58 2.26 2.40
C ILE A 48 -61.15 3.34 1.47
N GLY A 49 -60.32 4.05 0.70
CA GLY A 49 -60.76 5.15 -0.17
C GLY A 49 -61.11 6.44 0.59
N ASP A 50 -61.96 7.29 -0.01
CA ASP A 50 -62.27 8.65 0.49
C ASP A 50 -63.28 8.70 1.66
N ASP A 51 -63.59 7.57 2.29
CA ASP A 51 -64.58 7.51 3.38
C ASP A 51 -64.15 8.25 4.65
N TYR A 52 -62.85 8.55 4.78
CA TYR A 52 -62.26 9.32 5.88
C TYR A 52 -61.36 10.42 5.33
N LYS A 53 -61.44 11.62 5.92
CA LYS A 53 -60.75 12.82 5.41
C LYS A 53 -59.23 12.73 5.44
N ASP A 54 -58.67 11.98 6.37
CA ASP A 54 -57.22 11.88 6.63
C ASP A 54 -56.55 10.67 5.95
N VAL A 55 -57.32 9.77 5.31
CA VAL A 55 -56.78 8.56 4.69
C VAL A 55 -55.80 8.87 3.56
N SER A 56 -56.08 9.90 2.75
CA SER A 56 -55.16 10.33 1.69
C SER A 56 -53.83 10.83 2.25
N ASP A 57 -53.86 11.63 3.32
CA ASP A 57 -52.66 12.17 3.96
C ASP A 57 -51.85 11.05 4.61
N ARG A 58 -52.52 10.13 5.32
CA ARG A 58 -51.88 8.95 5.93
C ARG A 58 -51.28 7.99 4.90
N ALA A 59 -51.97 7.76 3.79
CA ALA A 59 -51.43 6.95 2.69
C ALA A 59 -50.19 7.61 2.09
N THR A 60 -50.21 8.93 1.91
CA THR A 60 -49.05 9.70 1.41
C THR A 60 -47.87 9.60 2.38
N GLU A 61 -48.12 9.77 3.68
CA GLU A 61 -47.11 9.64 4.72
C GLU A 61 -46.50 8.23 4.75
N CYS A 62 -47.31 7.18 4.69
CA CYS A 62 -46.83 5.80 4.61
C CYS A 62 -45.95 5.58 3.36
N GLN A 63 -46.36 6.12 2.21
CA GLN A 63 -45.55 6.03 0.99
C GLN A 63 -44.20 6.75 1.15
N SER A 64 -44.18 7.95 1.74
CA SER A 64 -42.92 8.66 2.01
C SER A 64 -41.99 7.88 2.93
N PHE A 65 -42.51 7.24 3.98
CA PHE A 65 -41.70 6.36 4.82
C PHE A 65 -41.15 5.16 4.04
N ILE A 66 -41.96 4.50 3.21
CA ILE A 66 -41.50 3.36 2.39
C ILE A 66 -40.33 3.80 1.49
N ASP A 67 -40.48 4.93 0.79
CA ASP A 67 -39.48 5.42 -0.16
C ASP A 67 -38.18 5.83 0.56
N SER A 68 -38.29 6.56 1.68
CA SER A 68 -37.13 7.00 2.48
C SER A 68 -36.41 5.83 3.17
N ILE A 69 -37.14 4.82 3.67
CA ILE A 69 -36.56 3.61 4.26
C ILE A 69 -35.78 2.83 3.20
N ALA A 70 -36.37 2.63 2.01
CA ALA A 70 -35.69 1.93 0.91
C ALA A 70 -34.40 2.66 0.50
N ALA A 71 -34.45 3.98 0.33
CA ALA A 71 -33.28 4.79 -0.01
C ALA A 71 -32.20 4.77 1.11
N PHE A 72 -32.62 4.74 2.38
CA PHE A 72 -31.72 4.61 3.52
C PHE A 72 -31.00 3.25 3.51
N ASP A 73 -31.72 2.15 3.29
CA ASP A 73 -31.13 0.81 3.28
C ASP A 73 -30.11 0.65 2.14
N GLU A 74 -30.41 1.20 0.95
CA GLU A 74 -29.46 1.25 -0.17
C GLU A 74 -28.21 2.08 0.16
N ALA A 75 -28.39 3.29 0.70
CA ALA A 75 -27.29 4.17 1.09
C ALA A 75 -26.43 3.56 2.21
N LYS A 76 -27.06 2.86 3.16
CA LYS A 76 -26.39 2.13 4.22
C LYS A 76 -25.55 0.98 3.66
N SER A 77 -26.10 0.17 2.76
CA SER A 77 -25.37 -0.91 2.10
C SER A 77 -24.15 -0.36 1.35
N SER A 78 -24.31 0.73 0.60
CA SER A 78 -23.22 1.40 -0.11
C SER A 78 -22.13 1.92 0.83
N LEU A 79 -22.51 2.49 1.98
CA LEU A 79 -21.55 2.92 2.99
C LEU A 79 -20.81 1.73 3.63
N GLU A 80 -21.51 0.62 3.91
CA GLU A 80 -20.91 -0.60 4.46
C GLU A 80 -19.89 -1.21 3.49
N ASP A 81 -20.18 -1.21 2.18
CA ASP A 81 -19.24 -1.64 1.14
C ASP A 81 -17.99 -0.74 1.11
N LYS A 82 -18.16 0.59 1.11
CA LYS A 82 -17.03 1.56 1.19
C LYS A 82 -16.19 1.36 2.45
N ASN A 83 -16.83 1.10 3.59
CA ASN A 83 -16.15 0.81 4.85
C ASN A 83 -15.35 -0.49 4.78
N ALA A 84 -15.87 -1.52 4.11
CA ALA A 84 -15.16 -2.79 3.92
C ALA A 84 -13.92 -2.62 3.03
N GLU A 85 -14.01 -1.82 1.96
CA GLU A 85 -12.86 -1.47 1.12
C GLU A 85 -11.78 -0.72 1.91
N LEU A 86 -12.19 0.26 2.72
CA LEU A 86 -11.31 1.00 3.62
C LEU A 86 -10.59 0.08 4.61
N ASP A 87 -11.34 -0.79 5.29
CA ASP A 87 -10.80 -1.75 6.27
C ASP A 87 -9.81 -2.71 5.63
N LYS A 88 -10.10 -3.18 4.41
CA LYS A 88 -9.21 -4.06 3.68
C LYS A 88 -7.87 -3.37 3.37
N ALA A 89 -7.91 -2.15 2.82
CA ALA A 89 -6.70 -1.38 2.53
C ALA A 89 -5.89 -1.08 3.80
N ILE A 90 -6.57 -0.74 4.90
CA ILE A 90 -5.95 -0.56 6.22
C ILE A 90 -5.28 -1.85 6.69
N SER A 91 -5.93 -3.00 6.54
CA SER A 91 -5.38 -4.30 6.95
C SER A 91 -4.10 -4.62 6.18
N GLU A 92 -4.14 -4.53 4.85
CA GLU A 92 -2.98 -4.79 3.99
C GLU A 92 -1.79 -3.88 4.33
N ALA A 93 -2.05 -2.61 4.65
CA ALA A 93 -1.03 -1.68 5.08
C ALA A 93 -0.46 -2.00 6.48
N ASN A 94 -1.31 -2.40 7.44
CA ASN A 94 -0.83 -2.84 8.76
C ASN A 94 0.03 -4.10 8.65
N ASP A 95 -0.36 -5.06 7.82
CA ASP A 95 0.40 -6.30 7.63
C ASP A 95 1.80 -6.00 7.10
N LEU A 96 1.93 -5.05 6.17
CA LEU A 96 3.22 -4.62 5.64
C LEU A 96 4.10 -3.94 6.71
N VAL A 97 3.54 -3.01 7.50
CA VAL A 97 4.29 -2.31 8.56
C VAL A 97 4.71 -3.22 9.70
N ASN A 98 3.87 -4.19 10.06
CA ASN A 98 4.13 -5.11 11.17
C ASN A 98 4.99 -6.32 10.76
N GLY A 99 5.29 -6.49 9.47
CA GLY A 99 6.15 -7.55 8.98
C GLY A 99 7.62 -7.36 9.38
N GLU A 100 8.34 -8.48 9.51
CA GLU A 100 9.79 -8.53 9.69
C GLU A 100 10.51 -8.21 8.36
N ASN A 101 10.31 -7.01 7.84
CA ASN A 101 10.95 -6.50 6.65
C ASN A 101 11.88 -5.33 7.00
N THR A 102 12.90 -5.13 6.19
CA THR A 102 13.78 -3.95 6.26
C THR A 102 13.60 -3.16 4.97
N ALA A 103 13.41 -1.85 5.10
CA ALA A 103 13.31 -0.94 3.98
C ALA A 103 14.63 -0.20 3.74
N LEU A 104 14.89 0.18 2.49
CA LEU A 104 16.06 0.97 2.14
C LEU A 104 15.99 2.39 2.74
N ASP A 105 14.78 2.94 2.80
CA ASP A 105 14.40 4.13 3.55
C ASP A 105 13.34 3.77 4.60
N GLU A 106 13.77 3.62 5.85
CA GLU A 106 12.88 3.28 6.97
C GLU A 106 11.99 4.44 7.43
N SER A 107 12.25 5.68 7.03
CA SER A 107 11.36 6.81 7.35
C SER A 107 9.97 6.65 6.70
N LEU A 108 9.90 5.86 5.62
CA LEU A 108 8.66 5.54 4.93
C LEU A 108 7.73 4.65 5.75
N ARG A 109 8.26 3.84 6.69
CA ARG A 109 7.42 3.02 7.60
C ARG A 109 6.54 3.92 8.47
N SER A 110 7.14 4.90 9.14
CA SER A 110 6.41 5.86 9.97
C SER A 110 5.45 6.73 9.15
N SER A 111 5.81 7.02 7.89
CA SER A 111 4.91 7.70 6.96
C SER A 111 3.67 6.85 6.67
N LEU A 112 3.83 5.55 6.44
CA LEU A 112 2.72 4.62 6.24
C LEU A 112 1.87 4.45 7.50
N GLU A 113 2.47 4.30 8.68
CA GLU A 113 1.77 4.27 9.98
C GLU A 113 0.87 5.50 10.20
N THR A 114 1.38 6.67 9.83
CA THR A 114 0.64 7.93 9.90
C THR A 114 -0.57 7.89 8.96
N LYS A 115 -0.38 7.47 7.69
CA LYS A 115 -1.47 7.34 6.73
C LYS A 115 -2.51 6.29 7.10
N ILE A 116 -2.10 5.18 7.71
CA ILE A 116 -3.02 4.19 8.30
C ILE A 116 -3.91 4.86 9.36
N SER A 117 -3.32 5.66 10.25
CA SER A 117 -4.06 6.32 11.34
C SER A 117 -5.02 7.39 10.83
N GLU A 118 -4.60 8.20 9.87
CA GLU A 118 -5.46 9.18 9.18
C GLU A 118 -6.62 8.49 8.46
N THR A 119 -6.35 7.38 7.76
CA THR A 119 -7.37 6.63 7.02
C THR A 119 -8.38 5.95 7.97
N LYS A 120 -7.93 5.46 9.13
CA LYS A 120 -8.83 4.95 10.18
C LYS A 120 -9.77 6.04 10.71
N ALA A 121 -9.29 7.28 10.82
CA ALA A 121 -10.05 8.39 11.41
C ALA A 121 -11.19 8.89 10.52
N VAL A 122 -11.13 8.71 9.19
CA VAL A 122 -12.20 9.14 8.28
C VAL A 122 -13.37 8.15 8.20
N LYS A 123 -13.20 6.93 8.73
CA LYS A 123 -14.23 5.90 8.72
C LYS A 123 -15.47 6.37 9.49
N ILE A 124 -16.65 6.25 8.88
CA ILE A 124 -17.91 6.58 9.54
C ILE A 124 -18.69 5.31 9.86
N THR A 125 -19.33 5.29 11.03
CA THR A 125 -20.23 4.19 11.41
C THR A 125 -21.61 4.46 10.82
N ALA A 126 -22.21 3.45 10.19
CA ALA A 126 -23.57 3.55 9.69
C ALA A 126 -24.53 3.91 10.84
N PRO A 127 -25.35 4.98 10.70
CA PRO A 127 -26.25 5.39 11.75
C PRO A 127 -27.38 4.38 11.95
N LYS A 128 -27.98 4.41 13.13
CA LYS A 128 -29.30 3.79 13.33
C LYS A 128 -30.34 4.67 12.61
N MET A 129 -31.23 4.03 11.86
CA MET A 129 -32.33 4.70 11.16
C MET A 129 -33.14 5.58 12.11
N ALA A 130 -33.38 6.83 11.71
CA ALA A 130 -34.19 7.78 12.45
C ALA A 130 -35.70 7.45 12.40
N GLU A 131 -36.49 8.12 13.23
CA GLU A 131 -37.94 7.86 13.36
C GLU A 131 -38.81 8.72 12.44
N THR A 132 -38.25 9.80 11.86
CA THR A 132 -38.99 10.71 10.99
C THR A 132 -38.42 10.70 9.58
N VAL A 133 -39.30 10.79 8.56
CA VAL A 133 -38.93 10.84 7.14
C VAL A 133 -37.81 11.86 6.88
N LYS A 134 -37.95 13.08 7.40
CA LYS A 134 -36.97 14.16 7.20
C LYS A 134 -35.57 13.81 7.73
N GLU A 135 -35.51 13.18 8.90
CA GLU A 135 -34.24 12.77 9.51
C GLU A 135 -33.65 11.56 8.78
N ILE A 136 -34.48 10.61 8.35
CA ILE A 136 -34.06 9.49 7.48
C ILE A 136 -33.44 10.04 6.20
N ASP A 137 -34.10 10.98 5.51
CA ASP A 137 -33.59 11.58 4.28
C ASP A 137 -32.26 12.31 4.47
N THR A 138 -32.07 12.92 5.65
CA THR A 138 -30.83 13.61 6.01
C THR A 138 -29.70 12.59 6.22
N GLN A 139 -29.94 11.52 6.98
CA GLN A 139 -28.99 10.41 7.16
C GLN A 139 -28.62 9.76 5.82
N THR A 140 -29.62 9.50 4.96
CA THR A 140 -29.43 8.95 3.61
C THR A 140 -28.53 9.85 2.77
N THR A 141 -28.74 11.16 2.82
CA THR A 141 -27.90 12.13 2.10
C THR A 141 -26.47 12.12 2.62
N GLU A 142 -26.27 12.18 3.93
CA GLU A 142 -24.94 12.14 4.56
C GLU A 142 -24.15 10.88 4.16
N MET A 143 -24.78 9.69 4.24
CA MET A 143 -24.15 8.43 3.82
C MET A 143 -23.79 8.44 2.33
N ASN A 144 -24.69 8.91 1.47
CA ASN A 144 -24.43 8.99 0.02
C ASN A 144 -23.31 9.97 -0.34
N THR A 145 -23.13 11.05 0.42
CA THR A 145 -22.04 12.01 0.23
C THR A 145 -20.68 11.54 0.75
N THR A 146 -20.62 10.42 1.48
CA THR A 146 -19.37 9.89 2.01
C THR A 146 -18.46 9.41 0.89
N ASP A 147 -17.23 9.90 0.87
CA ASP A 147 -16.20 9.54 -0.10
C ASP A 147 -14.85 9.32 0.62
N TYR A 148 -14.22 8.18 0.33
CA TYR A 148 -12.91 7.80 0.87
C TYR A 148 -11.80 7.82 -0.19
N SER A 149 -12.08 8.26 -1.41
CA SER A 149 -11.16 8.23 -2.55
C SER A 149 -9.81 8.88 -2.23
N ASP A 150 -9.80 10.07 -1.65
CA ASP A 150 -8.57 10.79 -1.29
C ASP A 150 -7.77 10.09 -0.17
N ALA A 151 -8.47 9.53 0.83
CA ALA A 151 -7.84 8.81 1.93
C ALA A 151 -7.21 7.50 1.42
N LEU A 152 -7.95 6.73 0.62
CA LEU A 152 -7.48 5.49 -0.01
C LEU A 152 -6.30 5.74 -0.94
N LYS A 153 -6.35 6.81 -1.75
CA LYS A 153 -5.25 7.20 -2.62
C LYS A 153 -4.00 7.54 -1.81
N SER A 154 -4.14 8.37 -0.78
CA SER A 154 -3.01 8.76 0.09
C SER A 154 -2.40 7.56 0.81
N LEU A 155 -3.23 6.63 1.29
CA LEU A 155 -2.78 5.37 1.90
C LEU A 155 -2.03 4.51 0.88
N ASN A 156 -2.58 4.34 -0.33
CA ASN A 156 -1.98 3.51 -1.37
C ASN A 156 -0.65 4.07 -1.88
N GLU A 157 -0.50 5.39 -1.98
CA GLU A 157 0.76 6.04 -2.33
C GLU A 157 1.84 5.77 -1.28
N ALA A 158 1.51 5.93 0.01
CA ALA A 158 2.41 5.62 1.11
C ALA A 158 2.75 4.11 1.19
N TYR A 159 1.75 3.24 0.99
CA TYR A 159 1.94 1.80 0.93
C TYR A 159 2.91 1.42 -0.19
N THR A 160 2.69 1.97 -1.40
CA THR A 160 3.52 1.68 -2.57
C THR A 160 4.96 2.17 -2.36
N ALA A 161 5.14 3.37 -1.81
CA ALA A 161 6.46 3.90 -1.51
C ALA A 161 7.24 3.00 -0.53
N PHE A 162 6.60 2.63 0.58
CA PHE A 162 7.23 1.76 1.58
C PHE A 162 7.50 0.34 1.05
N ASN A 163 6.52 -0.27 0.37
CA ASN A 163 6.68 -1.59 -0.24
C ASN A 163 7.79 -1.62 -1.30
N ASN A 164 7.91 -0.56 -2.11
CA ASN A 164 9.02 -0.44 -3.05
C ASN A 164 10.35 -0.34 -2.31
N SER A 165 10.44 0.48 -1.26
CA SER A 165 11.64 0.62 -0.43
C SER A 165 12.09 -0.72 0.20
N VAL A 166 11.15 -1.55 0.64
CA VAL A 166 11.42 -2.94 1.09
C VAL A 166 12.01 -3.78 -0.04
N LYS A 167 11.35 -3.81 -1.21
CA LYS A 167 11.86 -4.57 -2.38
C LYS A 167 13.22 -4.06 -2.86
N GLN A 168 13.47 -2.77 -2.76
CA GLN A 168 14.76 -2.18 -3.12
C GLN A 168 15.86 -2.62 -2.15
N TYR A 169 15.57 -2.72 -0.86
CA TYR A 169 16.52 -3.25 0.12
C TYR A 169 16.90 -4.70 -0.18
N GLU A 170 15.94 -5.54 -0.57
CA GLU A 170 16.21 -6.94 -0.95
C GLU A 170 17.24 -7.07 -2.07
N LEU A 171 17.26 -6.13 -3.03
CA LEU A 171 18.23 -6.10 -4.13
C LEU A 171 19.66 -5.81 -3.68
N VAL A 172 19.84 -5.20 -2.51
CA VAL A 172 21.14 -4.78 -1.96
C VAL A 172 21.45 -5.44 -0.61
N ASN A 173 20.64 -6.43 -0.20
CA ASN A 173 20.87 -7.23 0.98
C ASN A 173 21.67 -8.49 0.63
N ASN A 174 22.99 -8.38 0.75
CA ASN A 174 23.98 -9.39 0.40
C ASN A 174 23.77 -9.97 -1.02
N PRO A 175 23.67 -9.12 -2.06
CA PRO A 175 23.43 -9.59 -3.42
C PRO A 175 24.58 -10.46 -3.92
N ALA A 176 24.25 -11.40 -4.81
CA ALA A 176 25.26 -12.18 -5.50
C ALA A 176 26.13 -11.29 -6.40
N GLU A 177 27.42 -11.63 -6.51
CA GLU A 177 28.38 -10.95 -7.39
C GLU A 177 27.87 -10.76 -8.83
N ALA A 178 27.25 -11.80 -9.41
CA ALA A 178 26.70 -11.75 -10.75
C ALA A 178 25.59 -10.69 -10.93
N TYR A 179 24.82 -10.43 -9.87
CA TYR A 179 23.82 -9.35 -9.88
C TYR A 179 24.52 -7.98 -9.93
N VAL A 180 25.54 -7.78 -9.10
CA VAL A 180 26.32 -6.53 -9.08
C VAL A 180 26.94 -6.25 -10.45
N ILE A 181 27.53 -7.26 -11.10
CA ILE A 181 28.08 -7.15 -12.46
C ILE A 181 26.97 -6.75 -13.46
N LYS A 182 25.80 -7.41 -13.41
CA LYS A 182 24.65 -7.09 -14.28
C LYS A 182 24.20 -5.63 -14.12
N CYS A 183 24.21 -5.10 -12.89
CA CYS A 183 23.83 -3.72 -12.61
C CYS A 183 24.87 -2.73 -13.11
N LEU A 184 26.16 -2.95 -12.80
CA LEU A 184 27.25 -2.08 -13.24
C LEU A 184 27.35 -1.98 -14.77
N ALA A 185 27.05 -3.07 -15.50
CA ALA A 185 27.04 -3.07 -16.96
C ALA A 185 25.99 -2.12 -17.58
N LYS A 186 25.04 -1.61 -16.80
CA LYS A 186 24.01 -0.65 -17.25
C LYS A 186 24.38 0.82 -17.01
N VAL A 187 25.49 1.09 -16.32
CA VAL A 187 25.90 2.45 -15.92
C VAL A 187 26.72 3.10 -17.04
N GLU A 188 26.28 4.27 -17.53
CA GLU A 188 26.72 4.90 -18.81
C GLU A 188 28.22 5.21 -18.95
N HIS A 189 29.01 5.18 -17.88
CA HIS A 189 30.45 5.46 -17.91
C HIS A 189 31.33 4.31 -17.38
N VAL A 190 30.71 3.19 -17.00
CA VAL A 190 31.43 1.98 -16.63
C VAL A 190 31.96 1.31 -17.90
N THR A 191 33.29 1.22 -18.01
CA THR A 191 33.98 0.72 -19.21
C THR A 191 34.56 -0.69 -19.05
N GLY A 192 34.67 -1.16 -17.81
CA GLY A 192 35.24 -2.46 -17.47
C GLY A 192 34.79 -2.88 -16.08
N ILE A 193 34.63 -4.18 -15.87
CA ILE A 193 34.15 -4.77 -14.61
C ILE A 193 34.98 -6.02 -14.35
N SER A 194 35.42 -6.22 -13.11
CA SER A 194 36.11 -7.45 -12.69
C SER A 194 35.79 -7.79 -11.25
N ALA A 195 35.38 -9.03 -11.03
CA ALA A 195 35.15 -9.60 -9.72
C ALA A 195 36.45 -10.06 -9.06
N VAL A 196 36.52 -9.87 -7.76
CA VAL A 196 37.61 -10.37 -6.91
C VAL A 196 37.38 -11.84 -6.59
N THR A 197 38.46 -12.60 -6.62
CA THR A 197 38.54 -14.03 -6.27
C THR A 197 39.58 -14.21 -5.17
N GLU A 198 39.60 -15.35 -4.49
CA GLU A 198 40.58 -15.62 -3.43
C GLU A 198 42.04 -15.50 -3.91
N ASP A 199 42.30 -15.81 -5.19
CA ASP A 199 43.65 -15.78 -5.78
C ASP A 199 44.16 -14.37 -6.09
N ASN A 200 43.27 -13.39 -6.26
CA ASN A 200 43.60 -12.04 -6.69
C ASN A 200 43.06 -10.95 -5.76
N ASP A 201 42.66 -11.32 -4.54
CA ASP A 201 42.12 -10.41 -3.55
C ASP A 201 43.21 -9.49 -2.99
N PRO A 202 43.17 -8.17 -3.30
CA PRO A 202 44.20 -7.23 -2.85
C PRO A 202 44.23 -7.06 -1.32
N ASN A 203 43.09 -7.22 -0.63
CA ASN A 203 43.03 -7.07 0.83
C ASN A 203 43.00 -8.41 1.57
N GLY A 204 42.81 -9.52 0.85
CA GLY A 204 42.75 -10.87 1.43
C GLY A 204 41.62 -11.04 2.45
N HIS A 205 40.49 -10.34 2.29
CA HIS A 205 39.34 -10.37 3.18
C HIS A 205 38.11 -11.07 2.58
N LEU A 206 38.15 -11.49 1.30
CA LEU A 206 37.06 -12.21 0.64
C LEU A 206 36.66 -13.45 1.43
N GLY A 207 35.38 -13.55 1.79
CA GLY A 207 34.80 -14.70 2.47
C GLY A 207 35.23 -14.90 3.93
N LYS A 208 36.01 -13.97 4.51
CA LYS A 208 36.42 -14.03 5.93
C LYS A 208 35.37 -13.38 6.83
N ALA A 209 35.35 -13.76 8.11
CA ALA A 209 34.47 -13.15 9.10
C ALA A 209 34.71 -11.63 9.19
N GLY A 210 33.64 -10.83 9.07
CA GLY A 210 33.69 -9.36 8.99
C GLY A 210 34.28 -8.80 7.68
N GLY A 211 34.63 -9.66 6.73
CA GLY A 211 35.07 -9.28 5.39
C GLY A 211 33.91 -9.26 4.40
N TYR A 212 34.20 -8.81 3.17
CA TYR A 212 33.21 -8.85 2.09
C TYR A 212 32.95 -10.27 1.61
N THR A 213 31.69 -10.55 1.29
CA THR A 213 31.22 -11.77 0.63
C THR A 213 31.49 -11.74 -0.88
N ALA A 214 31.53 -10.54 -1.46
CA ALA A 214 31.95 -10.29 -2.84
C ALA A 214 32.55 -8.89 -2.97
N THR A 215 33.51 -8.71 -3.88
CA THR A 215 33.97 -7.38 -4.29
C THR A 215 34.05 -7.31 -5.80
N VAL A 216 33.50 -6.26 -6.38
CA VAL A 216 33.55 -6.00 -7.82
C VAL A 216 34.18 -4.63 -8.06
N TYR A 217 35.33 -4.62 -8.74
CA TYR A 217 35.97 -3.40 -9.21
C TYR A 217 35.49 -3.05 -10.61
N PHE A 218 35.42 -1.74 -10.89
CA PHE A 218 35.04 -1.26 -12.21
C PHE A 218 35.84 -0.02 -12.63
N THR A 219 36.04 0.14 -13.94
CA THR A 219 36.70 1.33 -14.50
C THR A 219 35.70 2.33 -15.03
N CYS A 220 36.02 3.62 -14.89
CA CYS A 220 35.20 4.74 -15.38
C CYS A 220 35.97 5.54 -16.44
N ASP A 221 35.32 5.91 -17.55
CA ASP A 221 35.94 6.69 -18.63
C ASP A 221 36.26 8.15 -18.24
N TRP A 222 35.70 8.64 -17.12
CA TRP A 222 36.04 9.95 -16.55
C TRP A 222 37.39 9.95 -15.81
N VAL A 223 37.91 8.77 -15.44
CA VAL A 223 39.24 8.63 -14.85
C VAL A 223 40.26 8.46 -15.97
N ASN A 224 41.36 9.24 -15.92
CA ASN A 224 42.48 9.02 -16.83
C ASN A 224 43.22 7.73 -16.45
N GLN A 225 42.84 6.64 -17.10
CA GLN A 225 43.34 5.28 -16.85
C GLN A 225 44.86 5.11 -17.01
N ALA A 226 45.56 6.05 -17.67
CA ALA A 226 47.01 6.04 -17.81
C ALA A 226 47.74 6.54 -16.54
N ASN A 227 47.03 7.25 -15.66
CA ASN A 227 47.59 7.78 -14.42
C ASN A 227 47.36 6.86 -13.22
N VAL A 228 46.47 5.87 -13.36
CA VAL A 228 46.15 4.91 -12.30
C VAL A 228 47.16 3.75 -12.33
N LEU A 229 47.79 3.48 -11.19
CA LEU A 229 48.72 2.36 -11.04
C LEU A 229 47.99 1.01 -11.12
N GLY A 230 48.60 0.02 -11.78
CA GLY A 230 48.05 -1.33 -11.91
C GLY A 230 47.91 -1.80 -13.36
N ASN A 231 48.03 -3.10 -13.59
CA ASN A 231 48.05 -3.67 -14.95
C ASN A 231 46.67 -4.16 -15.42
N ASN A 232 45.75 -4.43 -14.50
CA ASN A 232 44.38 -4.86 -14.77
C ASN A 232 43.39 -4.12 -13.86
N ILE A 233 42.09 -4.38 -14.01
CA ILE A 233 41.03 -3.68 -13.26
C ILE A 233 41.16 -3.91 -11.74
N ILE A 234 41.54 -5.12 -11.31
CA ILE A 234 41.70 -5.47 -9.90
C ILE A 234 42.94 -4.79 -9.32
N ASP A 235 44.07 -4.79 -10.05
CA ASP A 235 45.29 -4.09 -9.61
C ASP A 235 45.05 -2.59 -9.43
N LYS A 236 44.21 -1.99 -10.29
CA LYS A 236 43.81 -0.58 -10.22
C LYS A 236 42.86 -0.28 -9.07
N GLY A 237 42.14 -1.29 -8.60
CA GLY A 237 41.18 -1.18 -7.51
C GLY A 237 40.15 -0.05 -7.71
N THR A 238 39.82 0.63 -6.62
CA THR A 238 38.84 1.74 -6.60
C THR A 238 39.31 2.92 -7.44
N ASP A 239 40.61 3.17 -7.54
CA ASP A 239 41.17 4.34 -8.25
C ASP A 239 40.85 4.31 -9.74
N GLY A 240 40.65 3.11 -10.32
CA GLY A 240 40.25 2.92 -11.72
C GLY A 240 38.85 3.45 -12.04
N GLY A 241 37.97 3.63 -11.06
CA GLY A 241 36.62 4.14 -11.25
C GLY A 241 35.76 3.98 -10.02
N GLY A 242 35.74 2.77 -9.45
CA GLY A 242 35.09 2.49 -8.19
C GLY A 242 35.06 1.02 -7.84
N ALA A 243 34.36 0.72 -6.75
CA ALA A 243 34.17 -0.64 -6.25
C ALA A 243 32.79 -0.81 -5.61
N ILE A 244 32.27 -2.03 -5.67
CA ILE A 244 31.13 -2.47 -4.86
C ILE A 244 31.61 -3.59 -3.97
N GLU A 245 31.64 -3.34 -2.67
CA GLU A 245 31.99 -4.32 -1.64
C GLU A 245 30.69 -4.81 -1.00
N VAL A 246 30.40 -6.10 -1.07
CA VAL A 246 29.17 -6.70 -0.53
C VAL A 246 29.50 -7.38 0.79
N TYR A 247 28.67 -7.15 1.81
CA TYR A 247 28.83 -7.72 3.14
C TYR A 247 27.67 -8.64 3.51
N ALA A 248 27.92 -9.50 4.49
CA ALA A 248 26.93 -10.45 4.99
C ALA A 248 25.78 -9.77 5.75
N ASN A 249 26.04 -8.61 6.35
CA ASN A 249 25.09 -7.80 7.13
C ASN A 249 25.44 -6.31 7.02
N VAL A 250 24.54 -5.44 7.48
CA VAL A 250 24.70 -3.98 7.39
C VAL A 250 25.76 -3.47 8.37
N GLU A 251 25.91 -4.11 9.52
CA GLU A 251 26.88 -3.71 10.54
C GLU A 251 28.33 -3.81 10.04
N ASP A 252 28.65 -4.87 9.30
CA ASP A 252 29.96 -5.05 8.67
C ASP A 252 30.18 -4.01 7.54
N ALA A 253 29.15 -3.68 6.77
CA ALA A 253 29.21 -2.65 5.73
C ALA A 253 29.44 -1.25 6.34
N GLU A 254 28.74 -0.92 7.43
CA GLU A 254 28.94 0.34 8.15
C GLU A 254 30.32 0.39 8.83
N SER A 255 30.79 -0.71 9.40
CA SER A 255 32.15 -0.79 9.97
C SER A 255 33.21 -0.51 8.91
N ARG A 256 33.01 -1.01 7.69
CA ARG A 256 33.87 -0.69 6.54
C ARG A 256 33.77 0.79 6.18
N ASN A 257 32.56 1.33 6.09
CA ASN A 257 32.32 2.71 5.74
C ASN A 257 32.98 3.69 6.73
N GLU A 258 32.89 3.41 8.04
CA GLU A 258 33.57 4.16 9.10
C GLU A 258 35.10 4.05 8.99
N TYR A 259 35.62 2.86 8.69
CA TYR A 259 37.04 2.67 8.44
C TYR A 259 37.54 3.54 7.27
N LEU A 260 36.79 3.60 6.16
CA LEU A 260 37.13 4.42 5.00
C LEU A 260 37.10 5.91 5.33
N ALA A 261 36.10 6.36 6.09
CA ALA A 261 35.95 7.75 6.52
C ALA A 261 37.18 8.27 7.31
N GLY A 262 37.92 7.38 7.98
CA GLY A 262 39.16 7.72 8.68
C GLY A 262 40.29 8.24 7.78
N PHE A 263 40.19 8.04 6.46
CA PHE A 263 41.18 8.48 5.47
C PHE A 263 40.72 9.69 4.64
N ASP A 264 39.48 10.14 4.81
CA ASP A 264 38.89 11.21 4.03
C ASP A 264 39.68 12.52 4.10
N GLY A 265 39.87 13.17 2.94
CA GLY A 265 40.63 14.41 2.80
C GLY A 265 42.14 14.28 3.00
N GLY A 266 42.65 13.06 3.22
CA GLY A 266 44.07 12.76 3.31
C GLY A 266 44.66 12.25 1.98
N ILE A 267 45.98 12.00 1.98
CA ILE A 267 46.69 11.39 0.83
C ILE A 267 46.31 9.92 0.56
N LEU A 268 45.54 9.32 1.48
CA LEU A 268 45.06 7.93 1.41
C LEU A 268 43.54 7.88 1.18
N ALA A 269 42.91 9.01 0.83
CA ALA A 269 41.49 9.06 0.54
C ALA A 269 41.15 8.10 -0.59
N SER A 270 39.99 7.45 -0.49
CA SER A 270 39.56 6.44 -1.45
C SER A 270 38.41 6.87 -2.35
N GLY A 271 38.18 8.19 -2.41
CA GLY A 271 37.04 8.84 -3.05
C GLY A 271 35.75 8.66 -2.26
N SER A 272 34.60 8.81 -2.91
CA SER A 272 33.31 8.71 -2.21
C SER A 272 33.02 7.28 -1.80
N HIS A 273 32.33 7.12 -0.67
CA HIS A 273 31.82 5.85 -0.21
C HIS A 273 30.50 6.02 0.54
N THR A 274 29.54 5.13 0.29
CA THR A 274 28.21 5.13 0.91
C THR A 274 27.73 3.69 1.12
N VAL A 275 27.09 3.43 2.25
CA VAL A 275 26.38 2.17 2.52
C VAL A 275 24.99 2.19 1.87
N VAL A 276 24.67 1.13 1.15
CA VAL A 276 23.35 0.89 0.55
C VAL A 276 22.98 -0.57 0.82
N GLY A 277 22.07 -0.81 1.76
CA GLY A 277 21.79 -2.16 2.25
C GLY A 277 23.04 -2.75 2.93
N THR A 278 23.53 -3.88 2.45
CA THR A 278 24.81 -4.46 2.91
C THR A 278 25.95 -4.22 1.90
N CYS A 279 25.76 -3.33 0.93
CA CYS A 279 26.79 -2.95 -0.03
C CYS A 279 27.46 -1.64 0.38
N VAL A 280 28.78 -1.56 0.22
CA VAL A 280 29.52 -0.29 0.23
C VAL A 280 29.80 0.09 -1.22
N VAL A 281 29.17 1.16 -1.69
CA VAL A 281 29.38 1.73 -3.02
C VAL A 281 30.51 2.74 -2.92
N ARG A 282 31.58 2.55 -3.70
CA ARG A 282 32.78 3.40 -3.69
C ARG A 282 33.04 3.98 -5.07
N THR A 283 33.49 5.24 -5.14
CA THR A 283 33.95 5.88 -6.39
C THR A 283 35.36 6.43 -6.24
N SER A 284 36.11 6.50 -7.34
CA SER A 284 37.53 6.89 -7.35
C SER A 284 37.80 8.31 -6.83
N ASP A 285 38.87 8.47 -6.04
CA ASP A 285 39.38 9.79 -5.61
C ASP A 285 39.96 10.62 -6.76
N GLU A 286 40.30 9.98 -7.88
CA GLU A 286 40.78 10.64 -9.10
C GLU A 286 39.68 11.48 -9.78
N LEU A 287 38.42 11.25 -9.41
CA LEU A 287 37.28 12.00 -9.93
C LEU A 287 37.05 13.27 -9.11
N ALA A 288 36.71 14.36 -9.80
CA ALA A 288 36.17 15.53 -9.14
C ALA A 288 34.89 15.17 -8.34
N ALA A 289 34.66 15.81 -7.19
CA ALA A 289 33.54 15.51 -6.29
C ALA A 289 32.16 15.49 -6.99
N SER A 290 31.92 16.35 -7.98
CA SER A 290 30.67 16.34 -8.75
C SER A 290 30.50 15.09 -9.63
N LYS A 291 31.61 14.52 -10.12
CA LYS A 291 31.65 13.28 -10.90
C LYS A 291 31.54 12.04 -10.01
N GLN A 292 32.15 12.05 -8.82
CA GLN A 292 31.93 11.03 -7.80
C GLN A 292 30.44 10.92 -7.47
N LYS A 293 29.80 12.04 -7.10
CA LYS A 293 28.36 12.08 -6.79
C LYS A 293 27.48 11.58 -7.95
N ALA A 294 27.80 11.96 -9.18
CA ALA A 294 27.02 11.53 -10.35
C ALA A 294 27.18 10.02 -10.61
N LEU A 295 28.39 9.48 -10.50
CA LEU A 295 28.67 8.06 -10.70
C LEU A 295 28.07 7.21 -9.58
N GLU A 296 28.24 7.63 -8.33
CA GLU A 296 27.65 6.98 -7.16
C GLU A 296 26.14 6.89 -7.29
N ALA A 297 25.45 8.00 -7.61
CA ALA A 297 24.01 8.01 -7.81
C ALA A 297 23.57 7.05 -8.93
N ALA A 298 24.28 7.01 -10.07
CA ALA A 298 23.96 6.12 -11.17
C ALA A 298 24.16 4.64 -10.82
N VAL A 299 25.19 4.33 -10.03
CA VAL A 299 25.45 2.98 -9.53
C VAL A 299 24.38 2.54 -8.53
N ILE A 300 24.02 3.41 -7.57
CA ILE A 300 22.96 3.14 -6.59
C ILE A 300 21.63 2.92 -7.30
N GLU A 301 21.29 3.77 -8.29
CA GLU A 301 20.10 3.59 -9.11
C GLU A 301 20.11 2.23 -9.82
N ALA A 302 21.24 1.85 -10.42
CA ALA A 302 21.35 0.56 -11.11
C ALA A 302 21.21 -0.64 -10.14
N LEU A 303 21.72 -0.54 -8.92
CA LEU A 303 21.63 -1.59 -7.89
C LEU A 303 20.22 -1.71 -7.29
N THR A 304 19.47 -0.61 -7.21
CA THR A 304 18.18 -0.54 -6.49
C THR A 304 16.97 -0.40 -7.43
N LYS A 305 17.17 -0.56 -8.74
CA LYS A 305 16.10 -0.49 -9.74
C LYS A 305 15.22 -1.73 -9.70
N LEU A 306 13.94 -1.54 -9.38
CA LEU A 306 12.91 -2.58 -9.52
C LEU A 306 12.64 -2.84 -11.02
N GLU A 307 12.54 -4.11 -11.41
CA GLU A 307 12.23 -4.55 -12.79
C GLU A 307 10.73 -4.47 -13.11
#